data_AF-A0A371J7D6-F1
#
_entry.id   AF-A0A371J7D6-F1
#
_cell.length_a   1.000
_cell.length_b   1.000
_cell.length_c   1.000
_cell.angle_alpha   90.00
_cell.angle_beta   90.00
_cell.angle_gamma   90.00
#
_symmetry.space_group_name_H-M   'P 1'
#
loop_
_entity.id
_entity.type
_entity.pdbx_description
1 polymer ?
#
loop_
_entity_poly.entity_id
_entity_poly.type
_entity_poly.pdbx_seq_one_letter_code
_entity_poly.pdbx_strand_id
1 'polypeptide(L)'
;RDNTVLKKKYPGGMLTMTGSNSPANLASTPSRYVFGDEIDRWTTDAGGEGDPWALLEARTTTFFNHKMVQVSTPTIKGFSAIESSFALGTQEYWSAECPHCKEYSFVEFDNIRFEHETKQVGSKKHFLVKKVQYCCPKCGCISSESKIKRAKHKWVAKNPDAYKNGVRSFWINAFSSPWTAWAKIILRFLEADGDPNKLKVVFNTLLGQLWEDRGKLRTDDQMLEIRESYKAELPDGVLCLTCGVDTQDNRLEYEVVGHGFFKETWGIEKGIIVGKPDAEDTPEMESVWTRLDRVIDKRWSYENGKQLKISITFVDSGGHYTQEVYQQCMKRINKRVFAIKGKGGEGIPFTSPPSKVNIIKEDDQGNKYVIGKAWLYTIGVDSGKEKIMSALEVNEPGARYCHYPIQEEKGYDSNYFNGLLSERMTYKGGKWKWEKLPGHIRNEPLDCRNYANAAFRVLNPNLDQIAKKLKEMENGETEVKNKPAKKVLRKQRKRNIQKDDW
;
A
#
# COMPACT_ATOMS: atom_id res chain seq x y z
N ARG A 1 -47.08 -12.19 -30.66
CA ARG A 1 -47.06 -11.12 -29.62
C ARG A 1 -46.09 -11.41 -28.47
N ASP A 2 -45.72 -12.67 -28.18
CA ASP A 2 -44.83 -13.02 -27.06
C ASP A 2 -43.34 -13.26 -27.40
N ASN A 3 -42.90 -12.84 -28.59
CA ASN A 3 -41.53 -13.06 -29.05
C ASN A 3 -40.85 -11.69 -29.17
N THR A 4 -39.92 -11.39 -28.27
CA THR A 4 -39.17 -10.12 -28.23
C THR A 4 -37.68 -10.38 -28.41
N VAL A 5 -36.84 -9.34 -28.36
CA VAL A 5 -35.37 -9.53 -28.36
C VAL A 5 -34.93 -10.32 -27.13
N LEU A 6 -35.53 -10.04 -25.97
CA LEU A 6 -35.15 -10.62 -24.67
C LEU A 6 -35.95 -11.88 -24.29
N LYS A 7 -37.03 -12.21 -25.02
CA LYS A 7 -37.84 -13.41 -24.77
C LYS A 7 -38.10 -14.15 -26.08
N LYS A 8 -37.62 -15.39 -26.19
CA LYS A 8 -37.85 -16.28 -27.34
C LYS A 8 -38.67 -17.49 -26.91
N LYS A 9 -39.79 -17.76 -27.58
CA LYS A 9 -40.57 -18.99 -27.41
C LYS A 9 -40.23 -19.97 -28.55
N TYR A 10 -40.14 -21.25 -28.22
CA TYR A 10 -39.90 -22.34 -29.17
C TYR A 10 -40.66 -23.60 -28.73
N PRO A 11 -40.89 -24.59 -29.61
CA PRO A 11 -41.55 -25.83 -29.21
C PRO A 11 -40.82 -26.48 -28.03
N GLY A 12 -41.53 -26.65 -26.90
CA GLY A 12 -40.97 -27.23 -25.68
C GLY A 12 -40.37 -26.25 -24.68
N GLY A 13 -40.42 -24.93 -24.90
CA GLY A 13 -39.99 -23.99 -23.86
C GLY A 13 -39.89 -22.51 -24.27
N MET A 14 -39.26 -21.73 -23.39
CA MET A 14 -38.90 -20.35 -23.67
C MET A 14 -37.51 -20.03 -23.11
N LEU A 15 -36.82 -19.10 -23.79
CA LEU A 15 -35.59 -18.48 -23.35
C LEU A 15 -35.90 -17.03 -22.95
N THR A 16 -35.56 -16.66 -21.72
CA THR A 16 -35.65 -15.28 -21.22
C THR A 16 -34.24 -14.80 -20.88
N MET A 17 -33.87 -13.64 -21.40
CA MET A 17 -32.62 -12.95 -21.10
C MET A 17 -32.94 -11.72 -20.24
N THR A 18 -32.20 -11.54 -19.15
CA THR A 18 -32.39 -10.43 -18.21
C THR A 18 -31.05 -9.95 -17.66
N GLY A 19 -30.98 -8.68 -17.28
CA GLY A 19 -29.84 -8.12 -16.55
C GLY A 19 -29.97 -8.35 -15.05
N SER A 20 -28.83 -8.40 -14.35
CA SER A 20 -28.75 -8.59 -12.89
C SER A 20 -29.35 -7.42 -12.09
N ASN A 21 -29.46 -6.23 -12.70
CA ASN A 21 -29.97 -5.01 -12.05
C ASN A 21 -31.50 -4.90 -12.05
N SER A 22 -32.21 -5.90 -12.58
CA SER A 22 -33.67 -5.86 -12.77
C SER A 22 -34.38 -6.89 -11.88
N PRO A 23 -34.58 -6.60 -10.58
CA PRO A 23 -35.18 -7.54 -9.63
C PRO A 23 -36.53 -8.09 -10.10
N ALA A 24 -37.40 -7.21 -10.60
CA ALA A 24 -38.71 -7.60 -11.12
C ALA A 24 -38.62 -8.67 -12.23
N ASN A 25 -37.60 -8.59 -13.11
CA ASN A 25 -37.41 -9.58 -14.16
C ASN A 25 -36.86 -10.90 -13.62
N LEU A 26 -35.92 -10.84 -12.67
CA LEU A 26 -35.31 -11.99 -12.00
C LEU A 26 -36.33 -12.78 -11.18
N ALA A 27 -37.25 -12.08 -10.50
CA ALA A 27 -38.28 -12.70 -9.66
C ALA A 27 -39.50 -13.22 -10.43
N SER A 28 -39.66 -12.87 -11.72
CA SER A 28 -40.94 -13.04 -12.43
C SER A 28 -41.29 -14.47 -12.83
N THR A 29 -40.33 -15.28 -13.27
CA THR A 29 -40.61 -16.48 -14.08
C THR A 29 -39.94 -17.73 -13.51
N PRO A 30 -40.69 -18.78 -13.13
CA PRO A 30 -40.13 -20.08 -12.75
C PRO A 30 -39.25 -20.64 -13.87
N SER A 31 -38.05 -21.12 -13.53
CA SER A 31 -37.03 -21.49 -14.51
C SER A 31 -36.35 -22.80 -14.12
N ARG A 32 -36.36 -23.79 -15.03
CA ARG A 32 -35.66 -25.06 -14.81
C ARG A 32 -34.16 -24.95 -15.05
N TYR A 33 -33.74 -24.12 -16.01
CA TYR A 33 -32.35 -23.92 -16.35
C TYR A 33 -31.98 -22.45 -16.17
N VAL A 34 -30.94 -22.19 -15.39
CA VAL A 34 -30.42 -20.84 -15.13
C VAL A 34 -28.95 -20.80 -15.52
N PHE A 35 -28.60 -19.82 -16.35
CA PHE A 35 -27.23 -19.57 -16.79
C PHE A 35 -26.84 -18.15 -16.39
N GLY A 36 -25.89 -18.03 -15.45
CA GLY A 36 -25.28 -16.77 -15.08
C GLY A 36 -23.96 -16.61 -15.83
N ASP A 37 -23.91 -15.66 -16.76
CA ASP A 37 -22.69 -15.28 -17.47
C ASP A 37 -22.09 -14.01 -16.86
N GLU A 38 -20.76 -13.94 -16.83
CA GLU A 38 -19.96 -12.89 -16.17
C GLU A 38 -20.45 -12.51 -14.76
N ILE A 39 -20.74 -13.51 -13.91
CA ILE A 39 -21.38 -13.27 -12.60
C ILE A 39 -20.59 -12.33 -11.68
N ASP A 40 -19.27 -12.22 -11.82
CA ASP A 40 -18.46 -11.27 -11.03
C ASP A 40 -18.74 -9.80 -11.40
N ARG A 41 -19.40 -9.54 -12.53
CA ARG A 41 -19.79 -8.19 -12.96
C ARG A 41 -21.23 -7.85 -12.62
N TRP A 42 -21.95 -8.77 -12.00
CA TRP A 42 -23.32 -8.52 -11.58
C TRP A 42 -23.36 -7.48 -10.46
N THR A 43 -24.52 -6.84 -10.31
CA THR A 43 -24.77 -6.02 -9.13
C THR A 43 -24.77 -6.90 -7.88
N THR A 44 -24.21 -6.42 -6.79
CA THR A 44 -24.29 -7.12 -5.49
C THR A 44 -25.68 -7.06 -4.88
N ASP A 45 -26.50 -6.10 -5.34
CA ASP A 45 -27.87 -5.91 -4.90
C ASP A 45 -28.77 -5.57 -6.10
N ALA A 46 -29.74 -6.43 -6.38
CA ALA A 46 -30.73 -6.23 -7.42
C ALA A 46 -31.80 -5.23 -6.93
N GLY A 47 -31.50 -3.93 -7.04
CA GLY A 47 -32.48 -2.88 -6.76
C GLY A 47 -33.02 -2.84 -5.33
N GLY A 48 -32.26 -3.33 -4.34
CA GLY A 48 -32.66 -3.37 -2.92
C GLY A 48 -33.20 -4.73 -2.45
N GLU A 49 -33.31 -5.72 -3.35
CA GLU A 49 -33.85 -7.05 -3.05
C GLU A 49 -32.78 -8.11 -2.73
N GLY A 50 -31.50 -7.72 -2.70
CA GLY A 50 -30.38 -8.60 -2.34
C GLY A 50 -29.70 -9.26 -3.55
N ASP A 51 -29.00 -10.37 -3.29
CA ASP A 51 -28.16 -11.05 -4.29
C ASP A 51 -28.99 -11.56 -5.49
N PRO A 52 -28.70 -11.09 -6.72
CA PRO A 52 -29.39 -11.55 -7.92
C PRO A 52 -29.35 -13.07 -8.13
N TRP A 53 -28.27 -13.74 -7.71
CA TRP A 53 -28.17 -15.19 -7.87
C TRP A 53 -29.15 -15.94 -6.95
N ALA A 54 -29.23 -15.55 -5.68
CA ALA A 54 -30.23 -16.09 -4.74
C ALA A 54 -31.68 -15.85 -5.22
N LEU A 55 -31.97 -14.68 -5.83
CA LEU A 55 -33.30 -14.41 -6.40
C LEU A 55 -33.66 -15.38 -7.54
N LEU A 56 -32.68 -15.73 -8.39
CA LEU A 56 -32.84 -16.72 -9.46
C LEU A 56 -32.94 -18.15 -8.92
N GLU A 57 -32.21 -18.49 -7.87
CA GLU A 57 -32.29 -19.79 -7.21
C GLU A 57 -33.70 -20.07 -6.71
N ALA A 58 -34.37 -19.08 -6.10
CA ALA A 58 -35.76 -19.22 -5.70
C ALA A 58 -36.72 -19.58 -6.86
N ARG A 59 -36.37 -19.24 -8.12
CA ARG A 59 -37.18 -19.56 -9.31
C ARG A 59 -37.05 -21.01 -9.77
N THR A 60 -36.08 -21.76 -9.26
CA THR A 60 -35.86 -23.17 -9.63
C THR A 60 -36.62 -24.15 -8.74
N THR A 61 -37.16 -23.68 -7.60
CA THR A 61 -37.82 -24.48 -6.53
C THR A 61 -38.86 -25.48 -7.04
N THR A 62 -39.65 -25.13 -8.06
CA THR A 62 -40.71 -26.00 -8.61
C THR A 62 -40.18 -27.14 -9.48
N PHE A 63 -38.87 -27.19 -9.75
CA PHE A 63 -38.23 -28.17 -10.62
C PHE A 63 -37.20 -29.00 -9.85
N PHE A 64 -37.54 -30.25 -9.53
CA PHE A 64 -36.63 -31.19 -8.86
C PHE A 64 -35.34 -31.50 -9.64
N ASN A 65 -35.37 -31.29 -10.96
CA ASN A 65 -34.28 -31.56 -11.90
C ASN A 65 -33.79 -30.27 -12.57
N HIS A 66 -33.82 -29.16 -11.83
CA HIS A 66 -33.24 -27.91 -12.28
C HIS A 66 -31.72 -28.02 -12.42
N LYS A 67 -31.15 -27.09 -13.17
CA LYS A 67 -29.69 -26.94 -13.25
C LYS A 67 -29.34 -25.47 -13.33
N MET A 68 -28.44 -25.05 -12.46
CA MET A 68 -27.87 -23.71 -12.45
C MET A 68 -26.40 -23.78 -12.86
N VAL A 69 -25.97 -22.86 -13.71
CA VAL A 69 -24.59 -22.77 -14.18
C VAL A 69 -24.12 -21.35 -14.03
N GLN A 70 -22.98 -21.16 -13.37
CA GLN A 70 -22.30 -19.88 -13.25
C GLN A 70 -21.01 -19.93 -14.06
N VAL A 71 -20.73 -18.86 -14.80
CA VAL A 71 -19.49 -18.69 -15.55
C VAL A 71 -19.01 -17.26 -15.34
N SER A 72 -17.74 -17.09 -15.01
CA SER A 72 -17.11 -15.78 -14.94
C SER A 72 -15.59 -15.89 -14.96
N THR A 73 -14.92 -14.78 -15.30
CA THR A 73 -13.52 -14.59 -14.91
C THR A 73 -13.47 -14.07 -13.48
N PRO A 74 -12.56 -14.59 -12.63
CA PRO A 74 -12.39 -14.08 -11.27
C PRO A 74 -11.93 -12.63 -11.29
N THR A 75 -12.37 -11.86 -10.30
CA THR A 75 -12.02 -10.45 -10.16
C THR A 75 -11.11 -10.21 -8.95
N ILE A 76 -11.63 -9.70 -7.85
CA ILE A 76 -10.86 -9.33 -6.66
C ILE A 76 -11.06 -10.42 -5.60
N LYS A 77 -9.97 -10.87 -4.98
CA LYS A 77 -10.03 -11.86 -3.90
C LYS A 77 -10.93 -11.40 -2.76
N GLY A 78 -11.81 -12.28 -2.30
CA GLY A 78 -12.77 -12.01 -1.21
C GLY A 78 -14.00 -11.19 -1.62
N PHE A 79 -14.04 -10.66 -2.84
CA PHE A 79 -15.21 -9.96 -3.40
C PHE A 79 -15.75 -10.64 -4.67
N SER A 80 -15.03 -11.63 -5.19
CA SER A 80 -15.41 -12.38 -6.38
C SER A 80 -16.54 -13.37 -6.07
N ALA A 81 -17.67 -13.21 -6.76
CA ALA A 81 -18.82 -14.09 -6.61
C ALA A 81 -18.53 -15.51 -7.14
N ILE A 82 -17.77 -15.61 -8.24
CA ILE A 82 -17.34 -16.90 -8.81
C ILE A 82 -16.31 -17.59 -7.93
N GLU A 83 -15.44 -16.86 -7.22
CA GLU A 83 -14.54 -17.44 -6.21
C GLU A 83 -15.35 -18.11 -5.09
N SER A 84 -16.31 -17.37 -4.53
CA SER A 84 -17.17 -17.87 -3.45
C SER A 84 -17.93 -19.13 -3.88
N SER A 85 -18.51 -19.11 -5.08
CA SER A 85 -19.23 -20.26 -5.63
C SER A 85 -18.31 -21.42 -6.00
N PHE A 86 -17.09 -21.15 -6.46
CA PHE A 86 -16.09 -22.18 -6.74
C PHE A 86 -15.66 -22.90 -5.46
N ALA A 87 -15.45 -22.15 -4.37
CA ALA A 87 -15.02 -22.67 -3.07
C ALA A 87 -16.03 -23.66 -2.46
N LEU A 88 -17.33 -23.42 -2.67
CA LEU A 88 -18.42 -24.30 -2.22
C LEU A 88 -18.50 -25.63 -3.01
N GLY A 89 -17.91 -25.70 -4.20
CA GLY A 89 -17.96 -26.87 -5.08
C GLY A 89 -16.76 -27.81 -4.98
N THR A 90 -16.63 -28.69 -5.97
CA THR A 90 -15.59 -29.73 -6.02
C THR A 90 -14.16 -29.24 -6.21
N GLN A 91 -13.99 -27.97 -6.58
CA GLN A 91 -12.72 -27.31 -6.82
C GLN A 91 -11.83 -28.07 -7.80
N GLU A 92 -12.39 -28.37 -8.98
CA GLU A 92 -11.69 -29.13 -10.02
C GLU A 92 -10.81 -28.23 -10.87
N TYR A 93 -9.52 -28.56 -10.96
CA TYR A 93 -8.56 -27.84 -11.81
C TYR A 93 -8.23 -28.64 -13.06
N TRP A 94 -8.24 -27.98 -14.23
CA TRP A 94 -7.88 -28.61 -15.50
C TRP A 94 -6.38 -28.90 -15.56
N SER A 95 -6.00 -30.13 -15.22
CA SER A 95 -4.61 -30.49 -14.96
C SER A 95 -4.02 -31.32 -16.09
N ALA A 96 -2.76 -31.06 -16.43
CA ALA A 96 -2.00 -31.79 -17.43
C ALA A 96 -1.13 -32.87 -16.78
N GLU A 97 -1.03 -34.03 -17.41
CA GLU A 97 -0.13 -35.12 -17.01
C GLU A 97 1.32 -34.74 -17.34
N CYS A 98 2.21 -34.84 -16.35
CA CYS A 98 3.63 -34.66 -16.58
C CYS A 98 4.19 -35.82 -17.44
N PRO A 99 4.89 -35.56 -18.56
CA PRO A 99 5.41 -36.64 -19.40
C PRO A 99 6.48 -37.49 -18.71
N HIS A 100 7.13 -36.95 -17.66
CA HIS A 100 8.22 -37.58 -16.93
C HIS A 100 7.71 -38.42 -15.74
N CYS A 101 6.98 -37.81 -14.80
CA CYS A 101 6.54 -38.48 -13.57
C CYS A 101 5.08 -38.98 -13.61
N LYS A 102 4.33 -38.70 -14.68
CA LYS A 102 2.91 -39.08 -14.85
C LYS A 102 1.94 -38.47 -13.83
N GLU A 103 2.42 -37.61 -12.95
CA GLU A 103 1.59 -36.86 -12.01
C GLU A 103 0.83 -35.73 -12.71
N TYR A 104 -0.40 -35.46 -12.29
CA TYR A 104 -1.22 -34.40 -12.85
C TYR A 104 -1.02 -33.10 -12.08
N SER A 105 -0.90 -31.99 -12.81
CA SER A 105 -0.74 -30.68 -12.19
C SER A 105 -1.41 -29.58 -13.01
N PHE A 106 -1.94 -28.58 -12.31
CA PHE A 106 -2.49 -27.39 -12.93
C PHE A 106 -1.33 -26.51 -13.45
N VAL A 107 -1.44 -26.03 -14.69
CA VAL A 107 -0.39 -25.21 -15.30
C VAL A 107 -0.56 -23.76 -14.85
N GLU A 108 0.24 -23.37 -13.87
CA GLU A 108 0.27 -22.02 -13.30
C GLU A 108 1.45 -21.22 -13.82
N PHE A 109 1.34 -19.89 -13.77
CA PHE A 109 2.39 -18.97 -14.22
C PHE A 109 3.72 -19.24 -13.51
N ASP A 110 3.69 -19.53 -12.20
CA ASP A 110 4.88 -19.78 -11.38
C ASP A 110 5.71 -21.00 -11.83
N ASN A 111 5.04 -21.94 -12.51
CA ASN A 111 5.65 -23.15 -13.08
C ASN A 111 6.20 -22.91 -14.50
N ILE A 112 6.03 -21.72 -15.07
CA ILE A 112 6.55 -21.36 -16.39
C ILE A 112 7.90 -20.67 -16.23
N ARG A 113 8.89 -21.17 -16.96
CA ARG A 113 10.23 -20.59 -17.10
C ARG A 113 10.37 -20.00 -18.48
N PHE A 114 10.81 -18.76 -18.58
CA PHE A 114 10.94 -18.08 -19.86
C PHE A 114 12.18 -17.20 -19.92
N GLU A 115 12.72 -17.08 -21.13
CA GLU A 115 13.83 -16.19 -21.45
C GLU A 115 13.31 -15.11 -22.39
N HIS A 116 13.65 -13.86 -22.11
CA HIS A 116 13.21 -12.72 -22.91
C HIS A 116 14.35 -11.72 -23.13
N GLU A 117 14.30 -11.02 -24.26
CA GLU A 117 15.14 -9.86 -24.52
C GLU A 117 14.32 -8.59 -24.43
N THR A 118 14.93 -7.54 -23.89
CA THR A 118 14.34 -6.20 -23.88
C THR A 118 15.09 -5.33 -24.86
N LYS A 119 14.36 -4.76 -25.83
CA LYS A 119 14.88 -3.75 -26.75
C LYS A 119 14.19 -2.43 -26.47
N GLN A 120 14.96 -1.38 -26.22
CA GLN A 120 14.42 -0.04 -26.08
C GLN A 120 14.49 0.67 -27.43
N VAL A 121 13.32 1.04 -27.96
CA VAL A 121 13.22 1.83 -29.20
C VAL A 121 12.52 3.14 -28.83
N GLY A 122 13.31 4.21 -28.71
CA GLY A 122 12.83 5.49 -28.20
C GLY A 122 12.41 5.42 -26.73
N SER A 123 11.19 5.89 -26.42
CA SER A 123 10.61 5.88 -25.06
C SER A 123 9.87 4.60 -24.70
N LYS A 124 9.74 3.63 -25.63
CA LYS A 124 9.01 2.37 -25.40
C LYS A 124 9.96 1.18 -25.29
N LYS A 125 9.68 0.33 -24.29
CA LYS A 125 10.32 -0.98 -24.14
C LYS A 125 9.55 -1.99 -25.00
N HIS A 126 10.27 -2.76 -25.80
CA HIS A 126 9.76 -3.89 -26.56
C HIS A 126 10.35 -5.18 -26.02
N PHE A 127 9.51 -6.17 -25.77
CA PHE A 127 9.92 -7.47 -25.25
C PHE A 127 9.85 -8.54 -26.34
N LEU A 128 10.88 -9.36 -26.45
CA LEU A 128 10.91 -10.52 -27.33
C LEU A 128 11.10 -11.77 -26.47
N VAL A 129 10.08 -12.62 -26.40
CA VAL A 129 10.15 -13.90 -25.68
C VAL A 129 10.85 -14.92 -26.56
N LYS A 130 12.03 -15.40 -26.16
CA LYS A 130 12.84 -16.36 -26.92
C LYS A 130 12.46 -17.80 -26.64
N LYS A 131 12.25 -18.12 -25.37
CA LYS A 131 12.09 -19.50 -24.91
C LYS A 131 11.05 -19.54 -23.82
N VAL A 132 10.19 -20.56 -23.88
CA VAL A 132 9.17 -20.83 -22.88
C VAL A 132 9.18 -22.31 -22.56
N GLN A 133 9.28 -22.63 -21.29
CA GLN A 133 9.31 -24.00 -20.78
C GLN A 133 8.43 -24.11 -19.54
N TYR A 134 7.90 -25.29 -19.31
CA TYR A 134 7.15 -25.64 -18.12
C TYR A 134 8.01 -26.50 -17.21
N CYS A 135 8.11 -26.14 -15.94
CA CYS A 135 8.75 -26.90 -14.89
C CYS A 135 7.68 -27.63 -14.08
N CYS A 136 7.75 -28.96 -14.03
CA CYS A 136 6.78 -29.72 -13.25
C CYS A 136 6.97 -29.47 -11.74
N PRO A 137 5.93 -29.08 -10.98
CA PRO A 137 6.05 -28.80 -9.55
C PRO A 137 6.32 -30.06 -8.70
N LYS A 138 6.16 -31.26 -9.28
CA LYS A 138 6.33 -32.55 -8.58
C LYS A 138 7.73 -33.14 -8.75
N CYS A 139 8.28 -33.11 -9.97
CA CYS A 139 9.56 -33.73 -10.28
C CYS A 139 10.64 -32.74 -10.77
N GLY A 140 10.32 -31.45 -10.91
CA GLY A 140 11.26 -30.42 -11.38
C GLY A 140 11.68 -30.54 -12.85
N CYS A 141 11.22 -31.56 -13.57
CA CYS A 141 11.58 -31.77 -14.98
C CYS A 141 10.98 -30.69 -15.88
N ILE A 142 11.73 -30.33 -16.91
CA ILE A 142 11.39 -29.26 -17.84
C ILE A 142 10.77 -29.82 -19.11
N SER A 143 9.64 -29.28 -19.54
CA SER A 143 8.91 -29.67 -20.74
C SER A 143 8.55 -28.46 -21.62
N SER A 144 8.50 -28.67 -22.93
CA SER A 144 8.03 -27.65 -23.88
C SER A 144 6.50 -27.51 -23.85
N GLU A 145 5.98 -26.33 -24.19
CA GLU A 145 4.54 -26.07 -24.36
C GLU A 145 3.83 -27.17 -25.15
N SER A 146 4.35 -27.53 -26.33
CA SER A 146 3.72 -28.52 -27.20
C SER A 146 3.66 -29.92 -26.59
N LYS A 147 4.58 -30.29 -25.70
CA LYS A 147 4.54 -31.58 -24.99
C LYS A 147 3.44 -31.58 -23.94
N ILE A 148 3.33 -30.50 -23.16
CA ILE A 148 2.30 -30.36 -22.12
C ILE A 148 0.91 -30.29 -22.74
N LYS A 149 0.70 -29.47 -23.77
CA LYS A 149 -0.61 -29.34 -24.43
C LYS A 149 -1.09 -30.63 -25.11
N ARG A 150 -0.18 -31.52 -25.53
CA ARG A 150 -0.51 -32.83 -26.11
C ARG A 150 -0.62 -33.96 -25.08
N ALA A 151 -0.21 -33.72 -23.83
CA ALA A 151 -0.33 -34.72 -22.78
C ALA A 151 -1.81 -35.00 -22.45
N LYS A 152 -2.06 -36.06 -21.69
CA LYS A 152 -3.42 -36.31 -21.19
C LYS A 152 -3.79 -35.23 -20.18
N HIS A 153 -5.04 -34.80 -20.21
CA HIS A 153 -5.57 -33.83 -19.27
C HIS A 153 -6.79 -34.43 -18.56
N LYS A 154 -6.99 -34.03 -17.31
CA LYS A 154 -8.20 -34.35 -16.56
C LYS A 154 -8.50 -33.27 -15.53
N TRP A 155 -9.76 -33.21 -15.13
CA TRP A 155 -10.18 -32.45 -13.97
C TRP A 155 -9.72 -33.15 -12.69
N VAL A 156 -8.97 -32.43 -11.84
CA VAL A 156 -8.50 -32.94 -10.55
C VAL A 156 -9.21 -32.16 -9.45
N ALA A 157 -10.10 -32.84 -8.72
CA ALA A 157 -10.86 -32.26 -7.62
C ALA A 157 -9.99 -32.12 -6.37
N LYS A 158 -10.01 -30.93 -5.74
CA LYS A 158 -9.44 -30.72 -4.41
C LYS A 158 -10.44 -31.00 -3.29
N ASN A 159 -11.74 -30.82 -3.56
CA ASN A 159 -12.81 -31.03 -2.58
C ASN A 159 -13.89 -31.99 -3.14
N PRO A 160 -13.58 -33.27 -3.38
CA PRO A 160 -14.52 -34.19 -4.01
C PRO A 160 -15.85 -34.35 -3.26
N ASP A 161 -15.86 -34.15 -1.94
CA ASP A 161 -17.05 -34.30 -1.10
C ASP A 161 -18.15 -33.26 -1.39
N ALA A 162 -17.81 -32.08 -1.92
CA ALA A 162 -18.79 -31.06 -2.28
C ALA A 162 -19.81 -31.54 -3.33
N TYR A 163 -19.48 -32.57 -4.09
CA TYR A 163 -20.42 -33.18 -5.03
C TYR A 163 -21.67 -33.74 -4.33
N LYS A 164 -21.55 -34.18 -3.06
CA LYS A 164 -22.68 -34.65 -2.25
C LYS A 164 -23.67 -33.52 -1.96
N ASN A 165 -23.19 -32.28 -1.92
CA ASN A 165 -24.02 -31.08 -1.76
C ASN A 165 -24.62 -30.61 -3.10
N GLY A 166 -24.40 -31.36 -4.19
CA GLY A 166 -24.92 -31.03 -5.52
C GLY A 166 -24.12 -29.97 -6.28
N VAL A 167 -23.00 -29.49 -5.73
CA VAL A 167 -22.20 -28.41 -6.34
C VAL A 167 -20.90 -28.98 -6.92
N ARG A 168 -20.72 -28.78 -8.22
CA ARG A 168 -19.48 -29.13 -8.94
C ARG A 168 -18.88 -27.86 -9.53
N SER A 169 -17.60 -27.61 -9.27
CA SER A 169 -16.93 -26.36 -9.66
C SER A 169 -15.63 -26.63 -10.39
N PHE A 170 -15.31 -25.78 -11.38
CA PHE A 170 -14.23 -26.00 -12.34
C PHE A 170 -13.38 -24.74 -12.52
N TRP A 171 -12.07 -24.91 -12.66
CA TRP A 171 -11.12 -23.83 -12.86
C TRP A 171 -10.17 -24.11 -14.02
N ILE A 172 -10.10 -23.16 -14.95
CA ILE A 172 -9.24 -23.23 -16.14
C ILE A 172 -8.66 -21.84 -16.43
N ASN A 173 -7.48 -21.81 -17.05
CA ASN A 173 -6.77 -20.58 -17.41
C ASN A 173 -6.29 -20.59 -18.87
N ALA A 174 -5.73 -19.49 -19.32
CA ALA A 174 -5.29 -19.33 -20.71
C ALA A 174 -4.14 -20.27 -21.11
N PHE A 175 -3.35 -20.80 -20.16
CA PHE A 175 -2.30 -21.78 -20.48
C PHE A 175 -2.86 -23.07 -21.05
N SER A 176 -4.10 -23.40 -20.70
CA SER A 176 -4.84 -24.56 -21.21
C SER A 176 -5.43 -24.33 -22.61
N SER A 177 -5.41 -23.09 -23.13
CA SER A 177 -6.02 -22.77 -24.42
C SER A 177 -5.28 -23.41 -25.59
N PRO A 178 -5.97 -24.11 -26.52
CA PRO A 178 -5.35 -24.61 -27.74
C PRO A 178 -5.05 -23.48 -28.75
N TRP A 179 -5.70 -22.32 -28.62
CA TRP A 179 -5.57 -21.20 -29.56
C TRP A 179 -4.54 -20.15 -29.15
N THR A 180 -4.10 -20.16 -27.89
CA THR A 180 -3.18 -19.15 -27.34
C THR A 180 -1.82 -19.77 -27.05
N ALA A 181 -0.78 -19.31 -27.76
CA ALA A 181 0.60 -19.68 -27.45
C ALA A 181 1.05 -19.11 -26.10
N TRP A 182 1.82 -19.87 -25.31
CA TRP A 182 2.30 -19.41 -24.00
C TRP A 182 3.19 -18.18 -24.11
N ALA A 183 3.99 -18.07 -25.18
CA ALA A 183 4.79 -16.89 -25.46
C ALA A 183 3.95 -15.60 -25.56
N LYS A 184 2.72 -15.69 -26.07
CA LYS A 184 1.79 -14.54 -26.15
C LYS A 184 1.26 -14.13 -24.77
N ILE A 185 1.03 -15.10 -23.88
CA ILE A 185 0.60 -14.84 -22.49
C ILE A 185 1.73 -14.12 -21.75
N ILE A 186 2.96 -14.63 -21.87
CA ILE A 186 4.15 -14.04 -21.24
C ILE A 186 4.44 -12.64 -21.79
N LEU A 187 4.31 -12.44 -23.10
CA LEU A 187 4.51 -11.12 -23.70
C LEU A 187 3.52 -10.10 -23.13
N ARG A 188 2.23 -10.46 -22.99
CA ARG A 188 1.24 -9.58 -22.35
C ARG A 188 1.55 -9.31 -20.88
N PHE A 189 2.09 -10.29 -20.16
CA PHE A 189 2.55 -10.10 -18.78
C PHE A 189 3.71 -9.10 -18.71
N LEU A 190 4.73 -9.24 -19.57
CA LEU A 190 5.88 -8.33 -19.63
C LEU A 190 5.49 -6.91 -20.05
N GLU A 191 4.55 -6.76 -20.98
CA GLU A 191 4.02 -5.44 -21.38
C GLU A 191 3.19 -4.76 -20.30
N ALA A 192 2.57 -5.55 -19.42
CA ALA A 192 1.80 -5.06 -18.28
C ALA A 192 2.67 -4.82 -17.04
N ASP A 193 3.90 -5.34 -17.03
CA ASP A 193 4.83 -5.19 -15.91
C ASP A 193 5.18 -3.71 -15.68
N GLY A 194 4.85 -3.21 -14.49
CA GLY A 194 4.98 -1.79 -14.12
C GLY A 194 3.72 -0.93 -14.28
N ASP A 195 2.60 -1.46 -14.77
CA ASP A 195 1.29 -0.78 -14.79
C ASP A 195 0.24 -1.64 -14.06
N PRO A 196 -0.11 -1.30 -12.81
CA PRO A 196 -1.01 -2.11 -11.97
C PRO A 196 -2.35 -2.41 -12.63
N ASN A 197 -2.91 -1.47 -13.40
CA ASN A 197 -4.20 -1.65 -14.07
C ASN A 197 -4.11 -2.67 -15.21
N LYS A 198 -3.02 -2.66 -15.97
CA LYS A 198 -2.80 -3.66 -17.04
C LYS A 198 -2.48 -5.03 -16.45
N LEU A 199 -1.73 -5.05 -15.35
CA LEU A 199 -1.34 -6.28 -14.65
C LEU A 199 -2.57 -6.97 -14.06
N LYS A 200 -3.52 -6.20 -13.52
CA LYS A 200 -4.85 -6.68 -13.10
C LYS A 200 -5.62 -7.37 -14.22
N VAL A 201 -5.64 -6.79 -15.43
CA VAL A 201 -6.29 -7.41 -16.59
C VAL A 201 -5.63 -8.75 -16.93
N VAL A 202 -4.30 -8.83 -16.91
CA VAL A 202 -3.55 -10.06 -17.21
C VAL A 202 -3.86 -11.15 -16.19
N PHE A 203 -3.86 -10.85 -14.90
CA PHE A 203 -4.13 -11.83 -13.84
C PHE A 203 -5.55 -12.40 -13.94
N ASN A 204 -6.55 -11.53 -14.05
CA ASN A 204 -7.94 -11.94 -14.05
C ASN A 204 -8.33 -12.69 -15.33
N THR A 205 -7.91 -12.18 -16.50
CA THR A 205 -8.41 -12.69 -17.78
C THR A 205 -7.54 -13.77 -18.40
N LEU A 206 -6.22 -13.75 -18.18
CA LEU A 206 -5.30 -14.73 -18.77
C LEU A 206 -4.89 -15.80 -17.75
N LEU A 207 -4.39 -15.38 -16.59
CA LEU A 207 -3.93 -16.32 -15.58
C LEU A 207 -5.10 -17.02 -14.88
N GLY A 208 -6.29 -16.45 -14.96
CA GLY A 208 -7.46 -16.93 -14.21
C GLY A 208 -7.15 -16.92 -12.72
N GLN A 209 -6.39 -15.92 -12.26
CA GLN A 209 -6.05 -15.75 -10.86
C GLN A 209 -6.82 -14.55 -10.33
N LEU A 210 -7.23 -14.63 -9.08
CA LEU A 210 -7.83 -13.49 -8.40
C LEU A 210 -6.79 -12.38 -8.29
N TRP A 211 -7.18 -11.18 -8.69
CA TRP A 211 -6.44 -10.00 -8.34
C TRP A 211 -6.55 -9.79 -6.85
N GLU A 212 -5.51 -10.16 -6.15
CA GLU A 212 -5.17 -9.47 -4.92
C GLU A 212 -4.60 -8.13 -5.40
N ASP A 213 -5.18 -7.00 -4.96
CA ASP A 213 -4.39 -5.78 -4.91
C ASP A 213 -3.22 -6.12 -4.01
N ARG A 214 -2.10 -6.51 -4.64
CA ARG A 214 -0.83 -6.71 -3.95
C ARG A 214 -0.26 -5.34 -3.63
N GLY A 215 -1.05 -4.53 -2.93
CA GLY A 215 -0.51 -3.85 -1.78
C GLY A 215 -0.41 -4.87 -0.65
N LYS A 216 0.64 -5.71 -0.68
CA LYS A 216 0.96 -6.58 0.46
C LYS A 216 1.45 -5.70 1.61
N LEU A 217 0.52 -5.08 2.33
CA LEU A 217 0.77 -4.83 3.73
C LEU A 217 0.90 -6.19 4.40
N ARG A 218 2.10 -6.51 4.88
CA ARG A 218 2.34 -7.65 5.77
C ARG A 218 1.34 -7.59 6.92
N THR A 219 0.82 -8.72 7.38
CA THR A 219 -0.01 -8.73 8.60
C THR A 219 0.83 -8.35 9.82
N ASP A 220 0.20 -7.94 10.92
CA ASP A 220 0.89 -7.62 12.19
C ASP A 220 1.89 -8.73 12.57
N ASP A 221 1.49 -10.00 12.44
CA ASP A 221 2.33 -11.17 12.74
C ASP A 221 3.53 -11.29 11.79
N GLN A 222 3.32 -11.08 10.49
CA GLN A 222 4.41 -11.11 9.50
C GLN A 222 5.40 -9.95 9.72
N MET A 223 4.92 -8.80 10.19
CA MET A 223 5.77 -7.66 10.56
C MET A 223 6.58 -7.93 11.82
N LEU A 224 6.07 -8.74 12.75
CA LEU A 224 6.80 -9.15 13.95
C LEU A 224 7.94 -10.13 13.65
N GLU A 225 7.77 -11.01 12.66
CA GLU A 225 8.75 -12.05 12.28
C GLU A 225 9.97 -11.50 11.52
N ILE A 226 9.79 -10.43 10.76
CA ILE A 226 10.85 -9.82 9.92
C ILE A 226 11.74 -8.83 10.68
N ARG A 227 11.45 -8.59 11.97
CA ARG A 227 12.22 -7.62 12.77
C ARG A 227 13.68 -8.08 12.85
N GLU A 228 14.57 -7.11 12.94
CA GLU A 228 16.01 -7.33 12.90
C GLU A 228 16.63 -6.99 14.25
N SER A 229 17.70 -7.70 14.63
CA SER A 229 18.47 -7.35 15.82
C SER A 229 19.47 -6.24 15.47
N TYR A 230 19.36 -5.09 16.12
CA TYR A 230 20.31 -4.00 15.94
C TYR A 230 21.48 -4.15 16.91
N LYS A 231 22.71 -4.09 16.40
CA LYS A 231 23.94 -4.19 17.22
C LYS A 231 24.22 -2.95 18.07
N ALA A 232 23.71 -1.79 17.66
CA ALA A 232 23.85 -0.51 18.34
C ALA A 232 22.51 0.24 18.39
N GLU A 233 22.50 1.45 18.98
CA GLU A 233 21.33 2.32 18.95
C GLU A 233 20.99 2.72 17.50
N LEU A 234 22.02 2.99 16.69
CA LEU A 234 21.90 3.28 15.26
C LEU A 234 22.48 2.15 14.39
N PRO A 235 21.67 1.54 13.51
CA PRO A 235 22.14 0.62 12.49
C PRO A 235 23.04 1.27 11.44
N ASP A 236 23.92 0.46 10.85
CA ASP A 236 24.71 0.84 9.68
C ASP A 236 23.77 1.13 8.49
N GLY A 237 23.82 2.35 7.96
CA GLY A 237 22.95 2.80 6.86
C GLY A 237 22.07 4.00 7.20
N VAL A 238 21.82 4.26 8.49
CA VAL A 238 21.17 5.49 8.93
C VAL A 238 22.09 6.67 8.66
N LEU A 239 21.59 7.74 8.06
CA LEU A 239 22.34 8.97 7.78
C LEU A 239 21.71 10.22 8.40
N CYS A 240 20.39 10.18 8.63
CA CYS A 240 19.64 11.29 9.18
C CYS A 240 18.54 10.79 10.11
N LEU A 241 18.32 11.46 11.23
CA LEU A 241 17.25 11.17 12.19
C LEU A 241 16.18 12.25 12.14
N THR A 242 14.92 11.83 12.15
CA THR A 242 13.74 12.70 12.26
C THR A 242 12.77 12.16 13.30
N CYS A 243 11.97 13.04 13.90
CA CYS A 243 10.97 12.64 14.89
C CYS A 243 9.58 13.16 14.51
N GLY A 244 8.58 12.29 14.61
CA GLY A 244 7.17 12.63 14.50
C GLY A 244 6.49 12.48 15.86
N VAL A 245 5.71 13.47 16.28
CA VAL A 245 5.01 13.49 17.56
C VAL A 245 3.53 13.74 17.33
N ASP A 246 2.68 12.85 17.85
CA ASP A 246 1.24 12.98 17.86
C ASP A 246 0.74 13.43 19.23
N THR A 247 -0.15 14.43 19.26
CA THR A 247 -0.67 15.03 20.50
C THR A 247 -2.04 14.48 20.81
N GLN A 248 -2.18 13.84 21.97
CA GLN A 248 -3.46 13.35 22.49
C GLN A 248 -3.78 14.05 23.82
N ASP A 249 -5.02 14.00 24.27
CA ASP A 249 -5.46 14.76 25.45
C ASP A 249 -4.74 14.39 26.75
N ASN A 250 -4.18 13.18 26.82
CA ASN A 250 -3.55 12.63 28.02
C ASN A 250 -2.11 12.13 27.82
N ARG A 251 -1.53 12.30 26.62
CA ARG A 251 -0.19 11.80 26.30
C ARG A 251 0.37 12.42 25.02
N LEU A 252 1.70 12.36 24.89
CA LEU A 252 2.40 12.54 23.62
C LEU A 252 2.95 11.20 23.15
N GLU A 253 2.60 10.79 21.94
CA GLU A 253 3.23 9.63 21.29
C GLU A 253 4.29 10.13 20.33
N TYR A 254 5.48 9.52 20.36
CA TYR A 254 6.56 9.93 19.46
C TYR A 254 7.21 8.72 18.79
N GLU A 255 7.70 8.95 17.58
CA GLU A 255 8.50 7.99 16.85
C GLU A 255 9.75 8.65 16.25
N VAL A 256 10.91 8.07 16.53
CA VAL A 256 12.19 8.44 15.95
C VAL A 256 12.51 7.50 14.78
N VAL A 257 12.71 8.08 13.60
CA VAL A 257 12.96 7.35 12.35
C VAL A 257 14.31 7.76 11.77
N GLY A 258 15.13 6.76 11.46
CA GLY A 258 16.36 6.90 10.70
C GLY A 258 16.09 6.78 9.20
N HIS A 259 16.76 7.62 8.42
CA HIS A 259 16.68 7.65 6.95
C HIS A 259 18.05 7.39 6.35
N GLY A 260 18.10 6.54 5.34
CA GLY A 260 19.32 6.18 4.62
C GLY A 260 19.18 6.37 3.11
N PHE A 261 20.09 5.72 2.38
CA PHE A 261 20.07 5.77 0.92
C PHE A 261 18.82 5.09 0.34
N PHE A 262 18.51 5.43 -0.92
CA PHE A 262 17.40 4.84 -1.67
C PHE A 262 16.01 4.88 -0.98
N LYS A 263 15.83 5.80 -0.01
CA LYS A 263 14.62 5.95 0.82
C LYS A 263 14.35 4.78 1.76
N GLU A 264 15.39 4.03 2.13
CA GLU A 264 15.30 3.08 3.24
C GLU A 264 15.08 3.81 4.56
N THR A 265 14.28 3.21 5.43
CA THR A 265 13.97 3.77 6.75
C THR A 265 14.20 2.74 7.85
N TRP A 266 14.64 3.21 9.02
CA TRP A 266 14.86 2.40 10.22
C TRP A 266 14.03 2.96 11.36
N GLY A 267 13.20 2.12 11.99
CA GLY A 267 12.62 2.45 13.29
C GLY A 267 13.72 2.45 14.35
N ILE A 268 13.90 3.55 15.08
CA ILE A 268 14.95 3.70 16.10
C ILE A 268 14.37 3.55 17.50
N GLU A 269 13.37 4.36 17.84
CA GLU A 269 12.71 4.33 19.14
C GLU A 269 11.30 4.89 19.00
N LYS A 270 10.32 4.18 19.58
CA LYS A 270 8.94 4.62 19.72
C LYS A 270 8.57 4.65 21.20
N GLY A 271 7.93 5.72 21.65
CA GLY A 271 7.57 5.88 23.06
C GLY A 271 6.27 6.65 23.27
N ILE A 272 5.75 6.53 24.50
CA ILE A 272 4.57 7.26 24.96
C ILE A 272 4.95 8.04 26.22
N ILE A 273 4.76 9.36 26.18
CA ILE A 273 4.96 10.25 27.32
C ILE A 273 3.58 10.56 27.90
N VAL A 274 3.23 9.87 28.99
CA VAL A 274 1.96 10.09 29.68
C VAL A 274 1.99 11.45 30.40
N GLY A 275 0.92 12.23 30.22
CA GLY A 275 0.72 13.53 30.82
C GLY A 275 -0.10 14.45 29.90
N LYS A 276 -0.76 15.45 30.47
CA LYS A 276 -1.53 16.41 29.66
C LYS A 276 -0.60 17.39 28.93
N PRO A 277 -0.86 17.73 27.66
CA PRO A 277 -0.05 18.70 26.91
C PRO A 277 -0.02 20.12 27.47
N ASP A 278 -1.00 20.48 28.29
CA ASP A 278 -1.14 21.77 28.98
C ASP A 278 -0.44 21.82 30.35
N ALA A 279 0.04 20.68 30.86
CA ALA A 279 0.68 20.63 32.16
C ALA A 279 2.03 21.38 32.13
N GLU A 280 2.15 22.41 32.97
CA GLU A 280 3.42 23.10 33.23
C GLU A 280 4.33 22.26 34.12
N ASP A 281 5.64 22.53 34.07
CA ASP A 281 6.61 21.84 34.94
C ASP A 281 6.30 22.19 36.41
N THR A 282 6.00 21.17 37.21
CA THR A 282 5.91 21.32 38.67
C THR A 282 7.14 20.70 39.33
N PRO A 283 7.49 21.07 40.58
CA PRO A 283 8.59 20.45 41.31
C PRO A 283 8.46 18.91 41.46
N GLU A 284 7.25 18.38 41.31
CA GLU A 284 6.89 16.99 41.52
C GLU A 284 6.76 16.20 40.21
N MET A 285 6.47 16.88 39.10
CA MET A 285 6.28 16.24 37.79
C MET A 285 6.78 17.15 36.65
N GLU A 286 7.77 16.65 35.91
CA GLU A 286 8.22 17.30 34.67
C GLU A 286 7.11 17.26 33.61
N SER A 287 6.92 18.37 32.91
CA SER A 287 5.98 18.47 31.81
C SER A 287 6.31 17.49 30.70
N VAL A 288 5.29 17.12 29.92
CA VAL A 288 5.47 16.24 28.76
C VAL A 288 6.48 16.81 27.74
N TRP A 289 6.61 18.12 27.67
CA TRP A 289 7.52 18.82 26.77
C TRP A 289 8.98 18.76 27.21
N THR A 290 9.25 18.85 28.51
CA THR A 290 10.61 18.70 29.08
C THR A 290 11.10 17.27 28.92
N ARG A 291 10.20 16.29 29.07
CA ARG A 291 10.51 14.88 28.78
C ARG A 291 10.76 14.65 27.29
N LEU A 292 10.00 15.31 26.41
CA LEU A 292 10.23 15.26 24.97
C LEU A 292 11.57 15.91 24.58
N ASP A 293 11.98 16.98 25.26
CA ASP A 293 13.29 17.61 25.04
C ASP A 293 14.45 16.62 25.27
N ARG A 294 14.34 15.71 26.25
CA ARG A 294 15.36 14.67 26.47
C ARG A 294 15.51 13.76 25.27
N VAL A 295 14.40 13.41 24.60
CA VAL A 295 14.42 12.58 23.38
C VAL A 295 15.05 13.36 22.23
N ILE A 296 14.70 14.64 22.07
CA ILE A 296 15.20 15.52 21.00
C ILE A 296 16.70 15.79 21.16
N ASP A 297 17.16 16.01 22.39
CA ASP A 297 18.56 16.32 22.71
C ASP A 297 19.43 15.07 22.88
N LYS A 298 18.83 13.86 22.91
CA LYS A 298 19.54 12.58 22.97
C LYS A 298 20.49 12.44 21.77
N ARG A 299 21.72 12.03 22.06
CA ARG A 299 22.72 11.68 21.05
C ARG A 299 22.72 10.17 20.87
N TRP A 300 22.39 9.73 19.67
CA TRP A 300 22.25 8.33 19.29
C TRP A 300 23.57 7.83 18.74
N SER A 301 24.05 6.70 19.25
CA SER A 301 25.38 6.17 18.93
C SER A 301 25.37 5.01 17.93
N TYR A 302 26.33 5.02 17.00
CA TYR A 302 26.66 3.86 16.16
C TYR A 302 27.64 2.92 16.88
N GLU A 303 27.82 1.72 16.35
CA GLU A 303 28.81 0.74 16.84
C GLU A 303 30.24 1.30 16.82
N ASN A 304 30.56 2.16 15.84
CA ASN A 304 31.86 2.84 15.72
C ASN A 304 32.03 4.05 16.67
N GLY A 305 31.08 4.31 17.59
CA GLY A 305 31.13 5.40 18.55
C GLY A 305 30.72 6.79 18.02
N LYS A 306 30.40 6.93 16.72
CA LYS A 306 29.87 8.18 16.15
C LYS A 306 28.47 8.45 16.70
N GLN A 307 28.09 9.72 16.75
CA GLN A 307 26.79 10.13 17.29
C GLN A 307 26.00 10.99 16.30
N LEU A 308 24.70 10.70 16.17
CA LEU A 308 23.74 11.58 15.49
C LEU A 308 22.75 12.17 16.50
N LYS A 309 22.21 13.34 16.12
CA LYS A 309 21.06 13.96 16.79
C LYS A 309 19.89 14.05 15.84
N ILE A 310 18.69 14.20 16.40
CA ILE A 310 17.49 14.44 15.61
C ILE A 310 17.63 15.78 14.89
N SER A 311 17.34 15.78 13.58
CA SER A 311 17.56 16.94 12.71
C SER A 311 16.36 17.88 12.67
N ILE A 312 15.15 17.33 12.63
CA ILE A 312 13.87 18.05 12.65
C ILE A 312 12.85 17.19 13.40
N THR A 313 12.00 17.84 14.19
CA THR A 313 10.86 17.23 14.86
C THR A 313 9.57 17.92 14.42
N PHE A 314 8.56 17.15 14.05
CA PHE A 314 7.23 17.63 13.72
C PHE A 314 6.23 17.19 14.78
N VAL A 315 5.41 18.14 15.26
CA VAL A 315 4.42 17.93 16.32
C VAL A 315 3.04 18.28 15.78
N ASP A 316 2.10 17.34 15.86
CA ASP A 316 0.73 17.59 15.42
C ASP A 316 0.04 18.65 16.26
N SER A 317 -0.70 19.54 15.61
CA SER A 317 -1.51 20.56 16.25
C SER A 317 -3.00 20.38 15.98
N GLY A 318 -3.42 19.19 15.53
CA GLY A 318 -4.77 18.90 15.07
C GLY A 318 -5.82 18.69 16.18
N GLY A 319 -5.43 18.72 17.45
CA GLY A 319 -6.28 18.43 18.60
C GLY A 319 -6.74 19.64 19.43
N HIS A 320 -7.28 19.36 20.61
CA HIS A 320 -7.83 20.36 21.55
C HIS A 320 -6.79 21.40 22.03
N TYR A 321 -5.51 21.05 22.02
CA TYR A 321 -4.40 21.87 22.54
C TYR A 321 -3.60 22.61 21.45
N THR A 322 -4.28 23.10 20.42
CA THR A 322 -3.63 23.68 19.23
C THR A 322 -2.71 24.87 19.57
N GLN A 323 -3.14 25.78 20.45
CA GLN A 323 -2.39 27.01 20.75
C GLN A 323 -1.18 26.73 21.65
N GLU A 324 -1.32 25.80 22.58
CA GLU A 324 -0.26 25.33 23.48
C GLU A 324 0.86 24.68 22.67
N VAL A 325 0.51 23.82 21.71
CA VAL A 325 1.49 23.21 20.78
C VAL A 325 2.25 24.28 20.00
N TYR A 326 1.56 25.31 19.49
CA TYR A 326 2.23 26.41 18.79
C TYR A 326 3.20 27.19 19.69
N GLN A 327 2.81 27.46 20.94
CA GLN A 327 3.67 28.13 21.91
C GLN A 327 4.92 27.30 22.23
N GLN A 328 4.76 26.00 22.44
CA GLN A 328 5.85 25.10 22.80
C GLN A 328 6.80 24.84 21.61
N CYS A 329 6.28 24.77 20.38
CA CYS A 329 7.10 24.72 19.17
C CYS A 329 7.87 26.03 18.96
N MET A 330 7.25 27.19 19.22
CA MET A 330 7.91 28.49 19.10
C MET A 330 9.09 28.62 20.09
N LYS A 331 8.92 28.20 21.35
CA LYS A 331 10.01 28.16 22.34
C LYS A 331 11.19 27.29 21.89
N ARG A 332 10.90 26.23 21.11
CA ARG A 332 11.87 25.21 20.66
C ARG A 332 12.30 25.35 19.21
N ILE A 333 12.11 26.53 18.61
CA ILE A 333 12.52 26.79 17.22
C ILE A 333 14.03 26.57 17.00
N ASN A 334 14.86 26.88 18.01
CA ASN A 334 16.31 26.66 17.97
C ASN A 334 16.68 25.16 17.94
N LYS A 335 15.82 24.30 18.50
CA LYS A 335 15.93 22.84 18.46
C LYS A 335 15.27 22.23 17.20
N ARG A 336 14.77 23.08 16.29
CA ARG A 336 14.10 22.68 15.02
C ARG A 336 12.84 21.83 15.22
N VAL A 337 12.06 22.19 16.24
CA VAL A 337 10.72 21.64 16.50
C VAL A 337 9.69 22.55 15.82
N PHE A 338 8.83 21.98 14.98
CA PHE A 338 7.81 22.72 14.25
C PHE A 338 6.43 22.07 14.38
N ALA A 339 5.39 22.91 14.36
CA ALA A 339 4.02 22.45 14.37
C ALA A 339 3.58 22.06 12.96
N ILE A 340 2.72 21.06 12.86
CA ILE A 340 2.14 20.59 11.61
C ILE A 340 0.62 20.60 11.68
N LYS A 341 -0.01 20.70 10.51
CA LYS A 341 -1.45 20.47 10.35
C LYS A 341 -1.68 19.50 9.18
N GLY A 342 -2.30 18.36 9.50
CA GLY A 342 -2.73 17.40 8.50
C GLY A 342 -3.88 17.95 7.64
N LYS A 343 -3.81 17.73 6.33
CA LYS A 343 -4.89 18.02 5.38
C LYS A 343 -5.13 16.80 4.49
N GLY A 344 -6.29 16.17 4.65
CA GLY A 344 -6.76 15.09 3.78
C GLY A 344 -7.44 15.61 2.51
N GLY A 345 -7.46 14.79 1.46
CA GLY A 345 -8.07 15.09 0.17
C GLY A 345 -7.16 14.80 -1.04
N GLU A 346 -7.79 14.41 -2.13
CA GLU A 346 -7.14 14.12 -3.41
C GLU A 346 -6.45 15.37 -4.00
N GLY A 347 -5.21 15.22 -4.48
CA GLY A 347 -4.44 16.30 -5.11
C GLY A 347 -3.66 17.22 -4.17
N ILE A 348 -3.64 16.96 -2.85
CA ILE A 348 -2.85 17.74 -1.89
C ILE A 348 -1.39 17.24 -1.89
N PRO A 349 -0.39 18.13 -2.08
CA PRO A 349 1.01 17.74 -2.05
C PRO A 349 1.43 17.28 -0.65
N PHE A 350 2.33 16.30 -0.59
CA PHE A 350 2.78 15.69 0.67
C PHE A 350 3.35 16.72 1.67
N THR A 351 4.12 17.70 1.20
CA THR A 351 4.67 18.79 2.01
C THR A 351 4.44 20.12 1.28
N SER A 352 3.85 21.09 1.96
CA SER A 352 3.71 22.47 1.47
C SER A 352 4.72 23.42 2.15
N PRO A 353 5.07 24.56 1.54
CA PRO A 353 5.88 25.59 2.20
C PRO A 353 5.26 26.02 3.53
N PRO A 354 6.07 26.28 4.57
CA PRO A 354 5.55 26.66 5.87
C PRO A 354 4.91 28.04 5.85
N SER A 355 3.85 28.19 6.63
CA SER A 355 3.19 29.46 6.89
C SER A 355 3.41 29.90 8.34
N LYS A 356 3.26 31.19 8.63
CA LYS A 356 3.30 31.69 10.01
C LYS A 356 1.87 31.85 10.53
N VAL A 357 1.58 31.24 11.67
CA VAL A 357 0.29 31.35 12.36
C VAL A 357 0.44 32.13 13.65
N ASN A 358 -0.56 32.95 13.98
CA ASN A 358 -0.56 33.72 15.22
C ASN A 358 -0.90 32.80 16.39
N ILE A 359 -0.15 32.92 17.48
CA ILE A 359 -0.45 32.30 18.77
C ILE A 359 -1.38 33.25 19.52
N ILE A 360 -2.60 32.80 19.77
CA ILE A 360 -3.66 33.60 20.40
C ILE A 360 -3.89 33.05 21.80
N LYS A 361 -3.79 33.91 22.81
CA LYS A 361 -4.15 33.58 24.19
C LYS A 361 -5.32 34.46 24.62
N GLU A 362 -6.17 33.91 25.46
CA GLU A 362 -7.29 34.61 26.06
C GLU A 362 -6.87 35.08 27.47
N ASP A 363 -7.17 36.32 27.83
CA ASP A 363 -7.03 36.80 29.20
C ASP A 363 -8.23 36.34 30.06
N ASP A 364 -8.15 36.55 31.38
CA ASP A 364 -9.22 36.21 32.34
C ASP A 364 -10.52 37.00 32.09
N GLN A 365 -10.52 37.95 31.15
CA GLN A 365 -11.62 38.84 30.76
C GLN A 365 -12.17 38.50 29.36
N GLY A 366 -11.68 37.44 28.71
CA GLY A 366 -12.15 36.97 27.40
C GLY A 366 -11.50 37.67 26.18
N ASN A 367 -10.54 38.57 26.38
CA ASN A 367 -9.88 39.27 25.29
C ASN A 367 -8.73 38.44 24.71
N LYS A 368 -8.76 38.28 23.39
CA LYS A 368 -7.77 37.51 22.64
C LYS A 368 -6.63 38.41 22.20
N TYR A 369 -5.42 38.13 22.67
CA TYR A 369 -4.21 38.83 22.26
C TYR A 369 -3.19 37.88 21.62
N VAL A 370 -2.38 38.44 20.71
CA VAL A 370 -1.37 37.66 19.97
C VAL A 370 -0.04 37.71 20.69
N ILE A 371 0.41 36.56 21.19
CA ILE A 371 1.68 36.43 21.94
C ILE A 371 2.88 36.27 21.00
N GLY A 372 2.67 35.73 19.80
CA GLY A 372 3.74 35.51 18.84
C GLY A 372 3.27 34.83 17.56
N LYS A 373 4.23 34.40 16.73
CA LYS A 373 3.95 33.64 15.51
C LYS A 373 4.73 32.33 15.52
N ALA A 374 4.04 31.21 15.34
CA ALA A 374 4.65 29.89 15.14
C ALA A 374 4.74 29.54 13.65
N TRP A 375 5.70 28.70 13.27
CA TRP A 375 5.75 28.12 11.93
C TRP A 375 4.87 26.87 11.87
N LEU A 376 3.98 26.85 10.88
CA LEU A 376 3.05 25.75 10.61
C LEU A 376 3.33 25.14 9.24
N TYR A 377 3.59 23.84 9.22
CA TYR A 377 3.70 23.07 7.98
C TYR A 377 2.39 22.35 7.69
N THR A 378 1.89 22.48 6.46
CA THR A 378 0.73 21.70 6.00
C THR A 378 1.20 20.42 5.34
N ILE A 379 0.73 19.28 5.85
CA ILE A 379 1.10 17.95 5.39
C ILE A 379 -0.11 17.28 4.72
N GLY A 380 0.09 16.80 3.50
CA GLY A 380 -0.90 15.98 2.80
C GLY A 380 -0.87 14.56 3.35
N VAL A 381 -1.70 14.28 4.36
CA VAL A 381 -1.65 13.02 5.11
C VAL A 381 -1.89 11.80 4.23
N ASP A 382 -2.79 11.88 3.26
CA ASP A 382 -3.15 10.78 2.36
C ASP A 382 -1.97 10.35 1.48
N SER A 383 -1.25 11.30 0.87
CA SER A 383 -0.06 11.02 0.03
C SER A 383 1.10 10.45 0.85
N GLY A 384 1.15 10.77 2.14
CA GLY A 384 2.13 10.23 3.06
C GLY A 384 1.83 8.80 3.48
N LYS A 385 0.57 8.53 3.86
CA LYS A 385 0.08 7.19 4.19
C LYS A 385 0.27 6.24 3.02
N GLU A 386 -0.07 6.65 1.81
CA GLU A 386 0.13 5.85 0.58
C GLU A 386 1.61 5.45 0.38
N LYS A 387 2.55 6.37 0.62
CA LYS A 387 3.99 6.07 0.51
C LYS A 387 4.49 5.13 1.58
N ILE A 388 3.97 5.25 2.81
CA ILE A 388 4.29 4.32 3.90
C ILE A 388 3.77 2.93 3.54
N MET A 389 2.51 2.84 3.07
CA MET A 389 1.95 1.56 2.68
C MET A 389 2.73 0.93 1.54
N SER A 390 3.08 1.71 0.51
CA SER A 390 3.94 1.24 -0.60
C SER A 390 5.35 0.82 -0.17
N ALA A 391 5.91 1.42 0.88
CA ALA A 391 7.21 1.02 1.42
C ALA A 391 7.13 -0.28 2.23
N LEU A 392 6.05 -0.49 2.97
CA LEU A 392 5.78 -1.72 3.72
C LEU A 392 5.57 -2.95 2.82
N GLU A 393 5.24 -2.74 1.55
CA GLU A 393 5.12 -3.80 0.55
C GLU A 393 6.47 -4.38 0.10
N VAL A 394 7.58 -3.66 0.34
CA VAL A 394 8.92 -4.10 -0.06
C VAL A 394 9.39 -5.21 0.86
N ASN A 395 9.66 -6.39 0.29
CA ASN A 395 9.92 -7.60 1.07
C ASN A 395 11.40 -7.88 1.33
N GLU A 396 12.30 -7.31 0.53
CA GLU A 396 13.74 -7.55 0.61
C GLU A 396 14.46 -6.27 1.03
N PRO A 397 15.51 -6.38 1.88
CA PRO A 397 16.37 -5.25 2.21
C PRO A 397 16.90 -4.57 0.95
N GLY A 398 16.68 -3.26 0.84
CA GLY A 398 17.01 -2.48 -0.35
C GLY A 398 16.11 -1.27 -0.51
N ALA A 399 16.10 -0.66 -1.70
CA ALA A 399 15.43 0.60 -1.95
C ALA A 399 13.97 0.64 -1.43
N ARG A 400 13.70 1.57 -0.51
CA ARG A 400 12.39 1.78 0.16
C ARG A 400 11.99 0.72 1.19
N TYR A 401 12.90 -0.14 1.62
CA TYR A 401 12.64 -1.09 2.70
C TYR A 401 12.54 -0.39 4.06
N CYS A 402 11.71 -0.94 4.95
CA CYS A 402 11.48 -0.45 6.30
C CYS A 402 12.02 -1.46 7.31
N HIS A 403 13.09 -1.10 8.01
CA HIS A 403 13.72 -1.91 9.06
C HIS A 403 13.08 -1.60 10.43
N TYR A 404 12.84 -2.65 11.21
CA TYR A 404 12.27 -2.57 12.55
C TYR A 404 13.10 -3.40 13.54
N PRO A 405 13.40 -2.89 14.75
CA PRO A 405 14.21 -3.61 15.71
C PRO A 405 13.42 -4.67 16.47
N ILE A 406 14.07 -5.79 16.83
CA ILE A 406 13.53 -6.83 17.73
C ILE A 406 13.46 -6.37 19.18
N GLN A 407 14.35 -5.47 19.62
CA GLN A 407 14.45 -5.09 21.04
C GLN A 407 13.16 -4.42 21.54
N GLU A 408 12.52 -5.03 22.54
CA GLU A 408 11.24 -4.55 23.11
C GLU A 408 11.34 -3.13 23.68
N GLU A 409 12.50 -2.76 24.24
CA GLU A 409 12.77 -1.43 24.80
C GLU A 409 12.62 -0.30 23.77
N LYS A 410 12.71 -0.62 22.47
CA LYS A 410 12.55 0.35 21.38
C LYS A 410 11.09 0.58 20.98
N GLY A 411 10.13 -0.15 21.57
CA GLY A 411 8.69 0.11 21.47
C GLY A 411 8.00 -0.42 20.21
N TYR A 412 8.63 -1.33 19.46
CA TYR A 412 8.08 -1.94 18.23
C TYR A 412 7.40 -3.29 18.51
N ASP A 413 6.24 -3.21 19.16
CA ASP A 413 5.41 -4.34 19.59
C ASP A 413 4.23 -4.61 18.64
N SER A 414 3.40 -5.61 18.96
CA SER A 414 2.19 -5.93 18.19
C SER A 414 1.23 -4.73 18.13
N ASN A 415 1.13 -3.93 19.20
CA ASN A 415 0.29 -2.73 19.21
C ASN A 415 0.76 -1.67 18.22
N TYR A 416 2.08 -1.52 18.05
CA TYR A 416 2.66 -0.63 17.05
C TYR A 416 2.26 -1.06 15.63
N PHE A 417 2.43 -2.34 15.27
CA PHE A 417 2.09 -2.82 13.93
C PHE A 417 0.59 -2.77 13.66
N ASN A 418 -0.23 -3.09 14.66
CA ASN A 418 -1.68 -2.94 14.60
C ASN A 418 -2.08 -1.49 14.30
N GLY A 419 -1.42 -0.52 14.94
CA GLY A 419 -1.65 0.90 14.70
C GLY A 419 -1.09 1.39 13.35
N LEU A 420 0.05 0.85 12.91
CA LEU A 420 0.67 1.17 11.62
C LEU A 420 -0.19 0.71 10.44
N LEU A 421 -0.85 -0.45 10.58
CA LEU A 421 -1.70 -1.09 9.56
C LEU A 421 -3.19 -0.80 9.75
N SER A 422 -3.53 0.12 10.65
CA SER A 422 -4.91 0.39 11.09
C SER A 422 -5.83 1.01 10.04
N GLU A 423 -5.29 1.56 8.95
CA GLU A 423 -6.07 2.27 7.93
C GLU A 423 -5.84 1.69 6.53
N ARG A 424 -6.90 1.64 5.72
CA ARG A 424 -6.82 1.31 4.29
C ARG A 424 -7.54 2.34 3.44
N MET A 425 -7.08 2.51 2.20
CA MET A 425 -7.75 3.34 1.21
C MET A 425 -8.95 2.59 0.63
N THR A 426 -10.16 3.08 0.86
CA THR A 426 -11.39 2.51 0.29
C THR A 426 -12.05 3.49 -0.66
N TYR A 427 -12.74 2.97 -1.67
CA TYR A 427 -13.49 3.76 -2.62
C TYR A 427 -14.97 3.82 -2.21
N LYS A 428 -15.41 4.96 -1.69
CA LYS A 428 -16.81 5.19 -1.29
C LYS A 428 -17.36 6.48 -1.89
N GLY A 429 -18.51 6.38 -2.57
CA GLY A 429 -19.23 7.54 -3.10
C GLY A 429 -18.47 8.34 -4.17
N GLY A 430 -17.64 7.68 -4.98
CA GLY A 430 -16.91 8.33 -6.08
C GLY A 430 -15.61 9.04 -5.68
N LYS A 431 -15.15 8.87 -4.43
CA LYS A 431 -13.87 9.42 -3.94
C LYS A 431 -13.12 8.36 -3.14
N TRP A 432 -11.79 8.38 -3.26
CA TRP A 432 -10.93 7.58 -2.39
C TRP A 432 -10.83 8.22 -1.00
N LYS A 433 -11.01 7.43 0.05
CA LYS A 433 -10.87 7.87 1.44
C LYS A 433 -10.12 6.82 2.25
N TRP A 434 -9.31 7.27 3.21
CA TRP A 434 -8.73 6.39 4.22
C TRP A 434 -9.78 6.05 5.27
N GLU A 435 -10.00 4.76 5.51
CA GLU A 435 -10.89 4.24 6.53
C GLU A 435 -10.14 3.34 7.49
N LYS A 436 -10.42 3.51 8.79
CA LYS A 436 -9.92 2.62 9.84
C LYS A 436 -10.53 1.22 9.67
N LEU A 437 -9.71 0.19 9.81
CA LEU A 437 -10.12 -1.19 9.72
C LEU A 437 -10.96 -1.61 10.94
N PRO A 438 -12.00 -2.44 10.76
CA PRO A 438 -12.76 -2.97 11.89
C PRO A 438 -11.84 -3.79 12.81
N GLY A 439 -11.79 -3.46 14.10
CA GLY A 439 -10.90 -4.12 15.08
C GLY A 439 -9.63 -3.33 15.43
N HIS A 440 -9.27 -2.32 14.64
CA HIS A 440 -8.14 -1.43 14.93
C HIS A 440 -8.64 -0.15 15.62
N ILE A 441 -8.29 0.01 16.90
CA ILE A 441 -8.79 1.13 17.73
C ILE A 441 -7.85 2.35 17.62
N ARG A 442 -6.56 2.12 17.37
CA ARG A 442 -5.47 3.11 17.41
C ARG A 442 -4.81 3.27 16.05
N ASN A 443 -4.47 4.49 15.65
CA ASN A 443 -3.81 4.83 14.36
C ASN A 443 -2.59 5.76 14.53
N GLU A 444 -2.26 6.11 15.78
CA GLU A 444 -1.19 7.02 16.17
C GLU A 444 0.19 6.61 15.62
N PRO A 445 0.56 5.31 15.56
CA PRO A 445 1.83 4.89 14.93
C PRO A 445 1.95 5.24 13.43
N LEU A 446 0.86 5.12 12.67
CA LEU A 446 0.85 5.46 11.24
C LEU A 446 1.01 6.97 11.05
N ASP A 447 0.33 7.77 11.87
CA ASP A 447 0.40 9.23 11.82
C ASP A 447 1.79 9.74 12.27
N CYS A 448 2.37 9.20 13.34
CA CYS A 448 3.74 9.53 13.77
C CYS A 448 4.78 9.26 12.67
N ARG A 449 4.71 8.08 12.03
CA ARG A 449 5.61 7.70 10.93
C ARG A 449 5.45 8.66 9.74
N ASN A 450 4.22 9.07 9.47
CA ASN A 450 3.90 10.02 8.41
C ASN A 450 4.57 11.39 8.65
N TYR A 451 4.48 11.88 9.89
CA TYR A 451 5.08 13.15 10.29
C TYR A 451 6.61 13.13 10.24
N ALA A 452 7.22 12.04 10.70
CA ALA A 452 8.68 11.84 10.59
C ALA A 452 9.14 11.82 9.11
N ASN A 453 8.42 11.12 8.23
CA ASN A 453 8.72 11.10 6.79
C ASN A 453 8.54 12.47 6.12
N ALA A 454 7.55 13.25 6.55
CA ALA A 454 7.36 14.62 6.09
C ALA A 454 8.51 15.53 6.53
N ALA A 455 9.00 15.38 7.76
CA ALA A 455 10.16 16.13 8.27
C ALA A 455 11.41 15.87 7.42
N PHE A 456 11.65 14.61 7.05
CA PHE A 456 12.76 14.25 6.16
C PHE A 456 12.63 14.87 4.77
N ARG A 457 11.41 14.85 4.21
CA ARG A 457 11.13 15.45 2.90
C ARG A 457 11.34 16.96 2.87
N VAL A 458 10.98 17.66 3.95
CA VAL A 458 11.22 19.11 4.10
C VAL A 458 12.69 19.42 4.25
N LEU A 459 13.42 18.63 5.05
CA LEU A 459 14.86 18.80 5.23
C LEU A 459 15.63 18.61 3.91
N ASN A 460 15.17 17.67 3.08
CA ASN A 460 15.79 17.26 1.81
C ASN A 460 17.33 17.20 1.88
N PRO A 461 17.90 16.44 2.84
CA PRO A 461 19.34 16.44 3.08
C PRO A 461 20.09 15.79 1.92
N ASN A 462 21.27 16.32 1.59
CA ASN A 462 22.15 15.70 0.62
C ASN A 462 22.87 14.50 1.28
N LEU A 463 22.26 13.32 1.15
CA LEU A 463 22.74 12.08 1.76
C LEU A 463 24.15 11.69 1.28
N ASP A 464 24.52 11.99 0.02
CA ASP A 464 25.86 11.70 -0.50
C ASP A 464 26.94 12.49 0.25
N GLN A 465 26.66 13.74 0.60
CA GLN A 465 27.59 14.57 1.38
C GLN A 465 27.66 14.12 2.85
N ILE A 466 26.55 13.68 3.42
CA ILE A 466 26.50 13.20 4.81
C ILE A 466 27.26 11.88 4.92
N ALA A 467 27.04 10.95 4.00
CA ALA A 467 27.76 9.68 3.95
C ALA A 467 29.27 9.88 3.71
N LYS A 468 29.65 10.83 2.83
CA LYS A 468 31.07 11.20 2.66
C LYS A 468 31.69 11.71 3.94
N LYS A 469 31.02 12.63 4.66
CA LYS A 469 31.52 13.11 5.97
C LYS A 469 31.62 12.01 7.01
N LEU A 470 30.66 11.10 7.05
CA LEU A 470 30.69 9.95 7.94
C LEU A 470 31.86 9.02 7.60
N LYS A 471 32.16 8.78 6.31
CA LYS A 471 33.32 7.99 5.86
C LYS A 471 34.67 8.71 6.04
N GLU A 472 34.74 10.01 5.78
CA GLU A 472 35.93 10.85 6.00
C GLU A 472 36.32 10.88 7.48
N MET A 473 35.32 10.92 8.38
CA MET A 473 35.53 10.77 9.83
C MET A 473 35.94 9.35 10.24
N GLU A 474 35.73 8.34 9.41
CA GLU A 474 36.11 6.93 9.63
C GLU A 474 37.56 6.66 9.24
N ASN A 475 38.05 7.30 8.17
CA ASN A 475 39.39 7.12 7.64
C ASN A 475 40.46 8.03 8.26
N GLY A 476 40.11 8.86 9.25
CA GLY A 476 41.09 9.72 9.94
C GLY A 476 41.73 10.80 9.07
N GLU A 477 41.22 11.09 7.87
CA GLU A 477 41.73 12.15 7.01
C GLU A 477 40.90 13.43 7.20
N THR A 478 41.27 14.23 8.20
CA THR A 478 40.95 15.66 8.21
C THR A 478 41.78 16.37 7.13
N GLU A 479 41.37 16.27 5.87
CA GLU A 479 41.78 17.25 4.87
C GLU A 479 40.97 18.54 5.07
N VAL A 480 41.59 19.50 5.76
CA VAL A 480 41.12 20.89 5.80
C VAL A 480 41.30 21.49 4.41
N LYS A 481 40.33 21.29 3.50
CA LYS A 481 40.24 22.07 2.27
C LYS A 481 39.70 23.45 2.58
N ASN A 482 40.61 24.38 2.87
CA ASN A 482 40.37 25.81 2.79
C ASN A 482 39.77 26.14 1.43
N LYS A 483 38.46 26.41 1.37
CA LYS A 483 37.84 27.00 0.18
C LYS A 483 38.31 28.45 0.07
N PRO A 484 38.86 28.89 -1.08
CA PRO A 484 39.15 30.30 -1.28
C PRO A 484 37.83 31.10 -1.26
N ALA A 485 37.87 32.25 -0.61
CA ALA A 485 36.73 33.15 -0.45
C ALA A 485 36.08 33.45 -1.82
N LYS A 486 34.78 33.20 -1.95
CA LYS A 486 33.99 33.65 -3.10
C LYS A 486 34.01 35.17 -3.12
N LYS A 487 34.69 35.76 -4.11
CA LYS A 487 34.59 37.19 -4.42
C LYS A 487 33.12 37.55 -4.64
N VAL A 488 32.63 38.47 -3.80
CA VAL A 488 31.34 39.12 -3.94
C VAL A 488 31.37 39.96 -5.22
N LEU A 489 30.74 39.47 -6.30
CA LEU A 489 30.46 40.28 -7.48
C LEU A 489 29.37 41.29 -7.12
N ARG A 490 29.82 42.52 -6.83
CA ARG A 490 28.98 43.71 -6.65
C ARG A 490 28.19 43.92 -7.96
N LYS A 491 26.88 43.70 -7.94
CA LYS A 491 25.97 44.12 -9.04
C LYS A 491 26.07 45.64 -9.20
N GLN A 492 26.75 46.10 -10.25
CA GLN A 492 26.68 47.50 -10.67
C GLN A 492 25.26 47.78 -11.19
N ARG A 493 24.64 48.83 -10.63
CA ARG A 493 23.41 49.45 -11.15
C ARG A 493 23.67 49.91 -12.59
N LYS A 494 22.94 49.36 -13.57
CA LYS A 494 22.86 49.94 -14.92
C LYS A 494 22.20 51.31 -14.80
N ARG A 495 22.95 52.37 -15.08
CA ARG A 495 22.42 53.72 -15.36
C ARG A 495 21.78 53.68 -16.75
N ASN A 496 20.54 54.15 -16.84
CA ASN A 496 19.92 54.55 -18.10
C ASN A 496 20.80 55.62 -18.76
N ILE A 497 21.22 55.36 -19.99
CA ILE A 497 21.71 56.38 -20.90
C ILE A 497 20.82 56.27 -22.13
N GLN A 498 19.88 57.21 -22.19
CA GLN A 498 19.22 57.67 -23.40
C GLN A 498 20.29 58.23 -24.33
N LYS A 499 20.29 57.83 -25.60
CA LYS A 499 20.86 58.64 -26.68
C LYS A 499 20.17 58.29 -28.00
N ASP A 500 19.57 59.32 -28.54
CA ASP A 500 19.10 59.45 -29.91
C ASP A 500 20.21 59.15 -30.92
N ASP A 501 19.84 58.53 -32.04
CA ASP A 501 19.92 59.12 -33.37
C ASP A 501 20.00 58.03 -34.46
N TRP A 502 19.20 58.29 -35.52
CA TRP A 502 19.07 57.63 -36.83
C TRP A 502 18.08 56.46 -36.95
#